data_AF-A0A7W6HWJ8-F1
#
_entry.id   AF-A0A7W6HWJ8-F1
#
_cell.length_a   1.000
_cell.length_b   1.000
_cell.length_c   1.000
_cell.angle_alpha   90.00
_cell.angle_beta   90.00
_cell.angle_gamma   90.00
#
_symmetry.space_group_name_H-M   'P 1'
#
loop_
_entity.id
_entity.type
_entity.pdbx_description
1 polymer ?
#
loop_
_entity_poly.entity_id
_entity_poly.type
_entity_poly.pdbx_seq_one_letter_code
_entity_poly.pdbx_strand_id
1 'polypeptide(L)'
;MGVHFPVTLIKIRYFFRFHKCVNLKNPRDLNEKILYLKLFTDTSRWSVCADKYRVRGYVEKCGLENYLVKLYGVWFCVDDFHLKDLPDSFILKANNGDGKGSNLVVKNKFDWKEDELRHIIKTWLGKKNIGALAAEPQYKKMTPCVIAEELLPLEKGGKSLVDYKIWCFNGKPYCIWTCSDRDNNGTEVMTYDLDWKPMPEVCVFDSRYREGKVMVKPQNLNEMLTVAECLAKPFPEVRLDLYNVNGKIYFGEITFTSLGGMMDFYTPEFLLKMGGMVDLNYSM
;
A
#
# COMPACT_ATOMS: atom_id res chain seq x y z
N MET A 1 18.58 -15.05 -3.11
CA MET A 1 19.15 -14.19 -2.04
C MET A 1 18.13 -13.75 -1.00
N GLY A 2 17.00 -13.12 -1.32
CA GLY A 2 16.15 -12.52 -0.28
C GLY A 2 15.44 -13.48 0.67
N VAL A 3 15.32 -14.76 0.32
CA VAL A 3 14.77 -15.80 1.22
C VAL A 3 15.83 -16.33 2.20
N HIS A 4 17.07 -16.51 1.74
CA HIS A 4 18.13 -17.20 2.51
C HIS A 4 19.15 -16.24 3.14
N PHE A 5 19.33 -15.06 2.55
CA PHE A 5 20.28 -14.03 2.99
C PHE A 5 19.63 -12.63 2.94
N PRO A 6 18.51 -12.42 3.64
CA PRO A 6 17.73 -11.18 3.56
C PRO A 6 18.54 -9.93 3.99
N VAL A 7 19.36 -10.05 5.04
CA VAL A 7 20.22 -8.96 5.53
C VAL A 7 21.24 -8.54 4.46
N THR A 8 21.92 -9.50 3.83
CA THR A 8 22.90 -9.24 2.77
C THR A 8 22.24 -8.57 1.57
N LEU A 9 21.08 -9.08 1.13
CA LEU A 9 20.33 -8.48 0.03
C LEU A 9 19.96 -7.02 0.32
N ILE A 10 19.47 -6.72 1.53
CA ILE A 10 19.08 -5.36 1.92
C ILE A 10 20.29 -4.43 1.93
N LYS A 11 21.43 -4.86 2.49
CA LYS A 11 22.66 -4.06 2.48
C LYS A 11 23.11 -3.71 1.07
N ILE A 12 23.10 -4.70 0.16
CA ILE A 12 23.46 -4.52 -1.25
C ILE A 12 22.50 -3.52 -1.91
N ARG A 13 21.19 -3.77 -1.84
CA ARG A 13 20.18 -2.91 -2.48
C ARG A 13 20.21 -1.49 -1.93
N TYR A 14 20.39 -1.32 -0.63
CA TYR A 14 20.45 -0.01 0.01
C TYR A 14 21.70 0.77 -0.44
N PHE A 15 22.86 0.11 -0.52
CA PHE A 15 24.08 0.71 -1.04
C PHE A 15 23.93 1.14 -2.51
N PHE A 16 23.37 0.29 -3.37
CA PHE A 16 23.16 0.65 -4.78
C PHE A 16 22.17 1.80 -4.98
N ARG A 17 21.20 1.96 -4.07
CA ARG A 17 20.16 2.97 -4.19
C ARG A 17 20.54 4.31 -3.57
N PHE A 18 21.20 4.31 -2.42
CA PHE A 18 21.50 5.52 -1.65
C PHE A 18 22.99 5.84 -1.59
N HIS A 19 23.85 5.01 -2.20
CA HIS A 19 25.31 5.15 -2.17
C HIS A 19 25.90 5.27 -0.75
N LYS A 20 25.20 4.69 0.24
CA LYS A 20 25.59 4.66 1.66
C LYS A 20 25.28 3.30 2.28
N CYS A 21 25.99 2.92 3.33
CA CYS A 21 25.71 1.69 4.07
C CYS A 21 24.52 1.88 5.02
N VAL A 22 23.58 0.93 5.03
CA VAL A 22 22.46 0.91 5.99
C VAL A 22 22.96 0.61 7.41
N ASN A 23 22.52 1.39 8.40
CA ASN A 23 22.80 1.13 9.81
C ASN A 23 21.67 0.34 10.49
N LEU A 24 21.73 -0.99 10.42
CA LEU A 24 20.76 -1.87 11.08
C LEU A 24 21.04 -2.08 12.58
N LYS A 25 22.21 -1.68 13.09
CA LYS A 25 22.53 -1.81 14.52
C LYS A 25 21.93 -0.66 15.33
N ASN A 26 21.93 0.54 14.75
CA ASN A 26 21.34 1.74 15.33
C ASN A 26 20.57 2.49 14.23
N PRO A 27 19.38 1.99 13.83
CA PRO A 27 18.59 2.59 12.75
C PRO A 27 18.09 3.98 13.17
N ARG A 28 18.29 4.97 12.31
CA ARG A 28 17.98 6.38 12.58
C ARG A 28 16.83 6.90 11.73
N ASP A 29 16.95 6.79 10.41
CA ASP A 29 15.94 7.29 9.48
C ASP A 29 14.79 6.28 9.29
N LEU A 30 13.66 6.75 8.73
CA LEU A 30 12.47 5.91 8.53
C LEU A 30 12.75 4.67 7.68
N ASN A 31 13.60 4.78 6.65
CA ASN A 31 13.97 3.62 5.84
C ASN A 31 14.72 2.58 6.68
N GLU A 32 15.70 3.00 7.48
CA GLU A 32 16.44 2.11 8.37
C GLU A 32 15.54 1.46 9.42
N LYS A 33 14.58 2.20 9.99
CA LYS A 33 13.58 1.67 10.94
C LYS A 33 12.68 0.61 10.30
N ILE A 34 12.12 0.89 9.11
CA ILE A 34 11.32 -0.08 8.35
C ILE A 34 12.14 -1.35 8.07
N LEU A 35 13.39 -1.19 7.63
CA LEU A 35 14.27 -2.33 7.34
C LEU A 35 14.61 -3.13 8.60
N TYR A 36 14.79 -2.47 9.74
CA TYR A 36 15.01 -3.13 11.03
C TYR A 36 13.79 -3.96 11.44
N LEU A 37 12.60 -3.35 11.46
CA LEU A 37 11.34 -4.04 11.80
C LEU A 37 11.13 -5.26 10.90
N LYS A 38 11.27 -5.07 9.58
CA LYS A 38 11.13 -6.14 8.59
C LYS A 38 12.07 -7.34 8.81
N LEU A 39 13.26 -7.10 9.38
CA LEU A 39 14.32 -8.11 9.53
C LEU A 39 14.37 -8.76 10.91
N PHE A 40 14.04 -8.01 11.97
CA PHE A 40 14.38 -8.37 13.34
C PHE A 40 13.20 -8.39 14.31
N THR A 41 11.97 -8.11 13.84
CA THR A 41 10.76 -8.20 14.68
C THR A 41 9.77 -9.24 14.17
N ASP A 42 8.74 -9.53 14.97
CA ASP A 42 7.64 -10.37 14.51
C ASP A 42 6.79 -9.63 13.47
N THR A 43 6.72 -10.20 12.27
CA THR A 43 5.95 -9.68 11.13
C THR A 43 4.72 -10.55 10.84
N SER A 44 4.36 -11.48 11.74
CA SER A 44 3.23 -12.41 11.58
C SER A 44 1.92 -11.70 11.22
N ARG A 45 1.65 -10.57 11.88
CA ARG A 45 0.46 -9.73 11.62
C ARG A 45 0.51 -9.01 10.28
N TRP A 46 1.70 -8.67 9.79
CA TRP A 46 1.86 -7.98 8.51
C TRP A 46 1.36 -8.85 7.36
N SER A 47 1.55 -10.17 7.43
CA SER A 47 1.01 -11.09 6.42
C SER A 47 -0.52 -11.07 6.32
N VAL A 48 -1.23 -10.84 7.43
CA VAL A 48 -2.70 -10.70 7.40
C VAL A 48 -3.08 -9.35 6.83
N CYS A 49 -2.41 -8.29 7.26
CA CYS A 49 -2.77 -6.91 6.94
C CYS A 49 -2.36 -6.49 5.52
N ALA A 50 -1.30 -7.08 4.96
CA ALA A 50 -0.86 -6.82 3.59
C ALA A 50 -1.59 -7.68 2.53
N ASP A 51 -2.31 -8.73 2.96
CA ASP A 51 -3.08 -9.61 2.08
C ASP A 51 -4.42 -8.94 1.75
N LYS A 52 -4.64 -8.59 0.47
CA LYS A 52 -5.82 -7.81 0.05
C LYS A 52 -7.16 -8.49 0.34
N TYR A 53 -7.17 -9.82 0.52
CA TYR A 53 -8.37 -10.53 0.93
C TYR A 53 -8.46 -10.63 2.46
N ARG A 54 -7.39 -11.09 3.14
CA ARG A 54 -7.43 -11.35 4.59
C ARG A 54 -7.44 -10.08 5.44
N VAL A 55 -6.95 -8.95 4.92
CA VAL A 55 -7.00 -7.66 5.61
C VAL A 55 -8.43 -7.22 5.92
N ARG A 56 -9.40 -7.64 5.10
CA ARG A 56 -10.82 -7.32 5.28
C ARG A 56 -11.32 -7.77 6.65
N GLY A 57 -10.95 -8.99 7.07
CA GLY A 57 -11.28 -9.49 8.40
C GLY A 57 -10.55 -8.78 9.55
N TYR A 58 -9.40 -8.13 9.30
CA TYR A 58 -8.77 -7.24 10.28
C TYR A 58 -9.54 -5.92 10.40
N VAL A 59 -9.93 -5.32 9.28
CA VAL A 59 -10.73 -4.09 9.22
C VAL A 59 -12.09 -4.29 9.91
N GLU A 60 -12.77 -5.42 9.65
CA GLU A 60 -14.02 -5.81 10.32
C GLU A 60 -13.86 -5.94 11.84
N LYS A 61 -12.78 -6.59 12.31
CA LYS A 61 -12.49 -6.70 13.76
C LYS A 61 -12.24 -5.36 14.44
N CYS A 62 -11.85 -4.35 13.68
CA CYS A 62 -11.71 -2.98 14.14
C CYS A 62 -13.03 -2.19 14.11
N GLY A 63 -14.14 -2.78 13.64
CA GLY A 63 -15.44 -2.10 13.49
C GLY A 63 -15.47 -1.11 12.33
N LEU A 64 -14.69 -1.38 11.28
CA LEU A 64 -14.48 -0.47 10.14
C LEU A 64 -14.95 -1.08 8.81
N GLU A 65 -15.83 -2.08 8.85
CA GLU A 65 -16.34 -2.79 7.67
C GLU A 65 -17.03 -1.88 6.65
N ASN A 66 -17.63 -0.77 7.10
CA ASN A 66 -18.30 0.21 6.24
C ASN A 66 -17.35 0.94 5.27
N TYR A 67 -16.03 0.90 5.55
CA TYR A 67 -15.00 1.47 4.68
C TYR A 67 -14.48 0.47 3.64
N LEU A 68 -14.83 -0.82 3.74
CA LEU A 68 -14.37 -1.81 2.78
C LEU A 68 -15.04 -1.60 1.42
N VAL A 69 -14.23 -1.66 0.35
CA VAL A 69 -14.73 -1.73 -1.02
C VAL A 69 -15.57 -3.00 -1.18
N LYS A 70 -16.68 -2.93 -1.91
CA LYS A 70 -17.55 -4.09 -2.12
C LYS A 70 -16.77 -5.22 -2.81
N LEU A 71 -16.84 -6.41 -2.24
CA LEU A 71 -16.22 -7.63 -2.76
C LEU A 71 -17.27 -8.43 -3.54
N TYR A 72 -17.00 -8.72 -4.80
CA TYR A 72 -17.89 -9.52 -5.66
C TYR A 72 -17.53 -11.00 -5.66
N GLY A 73 -16.26 -11.34 -5.52
CA GLY A 73 -15.82 -12.73 -5.57
C GLY A 73 -14.39 -12.91 -5.06
N VAL A 74 -14.10 -14.15 -4.66
CA VAL A 74 -12.77 -14.63 -4.28
C VAL A 74 -12.59 -16.03 -4.83
N TRP A 75 -11.44 -16.28 -5.46
CA TRP A 75 -11.13 -17.57 -6.07
C TRP A 75 -9.76 -18.05 -5.66
N PHE A 76 -9.71 -19.28 -5.13
CA PHE A 76 -8.49 -20.02 -4.84
C PHE A 76 -8.16 -21.02 -5.96
N CYS A 77 -9.17 -21.37 -6.78
CA CYS A 77 -9.06 -22.18 -7.98
C CYS A 77 -9.65 -21.40 -9.17
N VAL A 78 -9.01 -21.52 -10.34
CA VAL A 78 -9.52 -20.87 -11.57
C VAL A 78 -10.84 -21.48 -12.03
N ASP A 79 -11.11 -22.75 -11.69
CA ASP A 79 -12.31 -23.44 -12.15
C ASP A 79 -13.59 -22.90 -11.53
N ASP A 80 -13.49 -22.30 -10.35
CA ASP A 80 -14.59 -21.64 -9.64
C ASP A 80 -14.93 -20.24 -10.23
N PHE A 81 -14.15 -19.73 -11.18
CA PHE A 81 -14.37 -18.43 -11.80
C PHE A 81 -15.37 -18.52 -12.96
N HIS A 82 -16.40 -17.67 -12.92
CA HIS A 82 -17.36 -17.49 -14.00
C HIS A 82 -17.61 -16.00 -14.23
N LEU A 83 -17.42 -15.52 -15.46
CA LEU A 83 -17.55 -14.10 -15.78
C LEU A 83 -19.00 -13.61 -15.66
N LYS A 84 -19.96 -14.50 -15.91
CA LYS A 84 -21.40 -14.20 -15.82
C LYS A 84 -21.85 -13.77 -14.43
N ASP A 85 -21.16 -14.21 -13.37
CA ASP A 85 -21.52 -13.93 -11.97
C ASP A 85 -21.06 -12.53 -11.52
N LEU A 86 -20.27 -11.84 -12.35
CA LEU A 86 -19.74 -10.52 -12.06
C LEU A 86 -20.58 -9.39 -12.67
N PRO A 87 -20.58 -8.19 -12.06
CA PRO A 87 -21.20 -7.01 -12.64
C PRO A 87 -20.47 -6.58 -13.91
N ASP A 88 -21.06 -5.61 -14.62
CA ASP A 88 -20.53 -5.13 -15.90
C ASP A 88 -19.14 -4.49 -15.77
N SER A 89 -18.79 -3.95 -14.60
CA SER A 89 -17.46 -3.43 -14.31
C SER A 89 -16.94 -3.84 -12.94
N PHE A 90 -15.65 -4.15 -12.86
CA PHE A 90 -14.96 -4.59 -11.65
C PHE A 90 -13.45 -4.45 -11.80
N ILE A 91 -12.72 -4.63 -10.70
CA ILE A 91 -11.27 -4.77 -10.71
C ILE A 91 -10.89 -6.14 -10.15
N LEU A 92 -10.11 -6.92 -10.92
CA LEU A 92 -9.48 -8.14 -10.42
C LEU A 92 -8.14 -7.79 -9.78
N LYS A 93 -7.83 -8.40 -8.63
CA LYS A 93 -6.55 -8.21 -7.93
C LYS A 93 -6.05 -9.55 -7.39
N ALA A 94 -4.77 -9.84 -7.57
CA ALA A 94 -4.12 -10.90 -6.80
C ALA A 94 -3.94 -10.43 -5.35
N ASN A 95 -4.27 -11.27 -4.37
CA ASN A 95 -4.23 -10.86 -2.97
C ASN A 95 -2.84 -10.47 -2.46
N ASN A 96 -1.82 -11.11 -3.03
CA ASN A 96 -0.42 -10.93 -2.71
C ASN A 96 0.30 -9.94 -3.65
N GLY A 97 -0.39 -9.28 -4.58
CA GLY A 97 0.22 -8.41 -5.59
C GLY A 97 0.62 -7.02 -5.08
N ASP A 98 1.60 -6.39 -5.73
CA ASP A 98 2.05 -5.01 -5.51
C ASP A 98 1.39 -4.00 -6.48
N GLY A 99 0.38 -4.44 -7.23
CA GLY A 99 -0.39 -3.66 -8.20
C GLY A 99 0.16 -3.68 -9.62
N LYS A 100 1.47 -3.85 -9.83
CA LYS A 100 2.04 -3.94 -11.19
C LYS A 100 1.91 -5.37 -11.72
N GLY A 101 1.09 -5.55 -12.76
CA GLY A 101 0.86 -6.88 -13.37
C GLY A 101 0.15 -7.87 -12.44
N SER A 102 -0.57 -7.36 -11.44
CA SER A 102 -1.39 -8.12 -10.48
C SER A 102 -2.77 -7.51 -10.22
N ASN A 103 -3.10 -6.44 -10.94
CA ASN A 103 -4.43 -5.82 -10.98
C ASN A 103 -4.91 -5.72 -12.43
N LEU A 104 -6.21 -5.88 -12.67
CA LEU A 104 -6.84 -5.73 -13.98
C LEU A 104 -8.17 -4.98 -13.83
N VAL A 105 -8.28 -3.82 -14.45
CA VAL A 105 -9.52 -3.06 -14.51
C VAL A 105 -10.36 -3.57 -15.68
N VAL A 106 -11.56 -4.07 -15.39
CA VAL A 106 -12.57 -4.46 -16.37
C VAL A 106 -13.65 -3.39 -16.36
N LYS A 107 -13.61 -2.47 -17.34
CA LYS A 107 -14.60 -1.39 -17.46
C LYS A 107 -15.93 -1.86 -18.03
N ASN A 108 -15.89 -2.88 -18.86
CA ASN A 108 -17.04 -3.53 -19.45
C ASN A 108 -16.70 -5.02 -19.64
N LYS A 109 -17.41 -5.90 -18.93
CA LYS A 109 -17.17 -7.35 -18.98
C LYS A 109 -17.39 -7.94 -20.36
N PHE A 110 -18.23 -7.32 -21.19
CA PHE A 110 -18.54 -7.80 -22.55
C PHE A 110 -17.38 -7.60 -23.52
N ASP A 111 -16.36 -6.80 -23.16
CA ASP A 111 -15.13 -6.63 -23.94
C ASP A 111 -14.14 -7.80 -23.72
N TRP A 112 -14.45 -8.71 -22.80
CA TRP A 112 -13.55 -9.80 -22.38
C TRP A 112 -14.15 -11.16 -22.70
N LYS A 113 -13.29 -12.10 -23.10
CA LYS A 113 -13.64 -13.53 -23.11
C LYS A 113 -13.33 -14.14 -21.75
N GLU A 114 -14.19 -15.04 -21.26
CA GLU A 114 -13.97 -15.71 -19.98
C GLU A 114 -12.62 -16.45 -19.94
N ASP A 115 -12.23 -17.11 -21.03
CA ASP A 115 -10.95 -17.83 -21.12
C ASP A 115 -9.72 -16.91 -20.97
N GLU A 116 -9.80 -15.67 -21.45
CA GLU A 116 -8.72 -14.68 -21.31
C GLU A 116 -8.55 -14.29 -19.83
N LEU A 117 -9.66 -14.06 -19.12
CA LEU A 117 -9.65 -13.77 -17.69
C LEU A 117 -9.20 -14.97 -16.86
N ARG A 118 -9.66 -16.18 -17.20
CA ARG A 118 -9.20 -17.44 -16.57
C ARG A 118 -7.69 -17.61 -16.72
N HIS A 119 -7.12 -17.28 -17.88
CA HIS A 119 -5.66 -17.34 -18.08
C HIS A 119 -4.90 -16.39 -17.15
N ILE A 120 -5.39 -15.15 -16.99
CA ILE A 120 -4.81 -14.16 -16.07
C ILE A 120 -4.91 -14.64 -14.62
N ILE A 121 -6.09 -15.11 -14.21
CA ILE A 121 -6.35 -15.63 -12.86
C ILE A 121 -5.42 -16.81 -12.55
N LYS A 122 -5.33 -17.80 -13.45
CA LYS A 122 -4.44 -18.96 -13.30
C LYS A 122 -2.98 -18.53 -13.15
N THR A 123 -2.56 -17.53 -13.92
CA THR A 123 -1.21 -16.97 -13.81
C THR A 123 -0.96 -16.35 -12.44
N TRP A 124 -1.91 -15.57 -11.91
CA TRP A 124 -1.79 -14.95 -10.59
C TRP A 124 -1.82 -15.97 -9.45
N LEU A 125 -2.70 -16.97 -9.51
CA LEU A 125 -2.76 -18.08 -8.54
C LEU A 125 -1.45 -18.89 -8.52
N GLY A 126 -0.78 -19.02 -9.66
CA GLY A 126 0.50 -19.73 -9.78
C GLY A 126 1.73 -18.96 -9.29
N LYS A 127 1.62 -17.66 -8.97
CA LYS A 127 2.77 -16.85 -8.52
C LYS A 127 3.25 -17.29 -7.14
N LYS A 128 4.53 -17.63 -7.05
CA LYS A 128 5.22 -18.03 -5.81
C LYS A 128 6.32 -17.03 -5.46
N ASN A 129 6.78 -17.06 -4.21
CA ASN A 129 7.91 -16.26 -3.72
C ASN A 129 7.73 -14.73 -3.90
N ILE A 130 6.49 -14.24 -3.78
CA ILE A 130 6.25 -12.80 -3.78
C ILE A 130 7.00 -12.15 -2.61
N GLY A 131 7.57 -10.96 -2.84
CA GLY A 131 8.40 -10.25 -1.87
C GLY A 131 9.84 -10.76 -1.74
N ALA A 132 10.20 -11.90 -2.34
CA ALA A 132 11.54 -12.47 -2.22
C ALA A 132 12.65 -11.57 -2.82
N LEU A 133 12.34 -10.81 -3.87
CA LEU A 133 13.29 -9.85 -4.47
C LEU A 133 13.55 -8.63 -3.56
N ALA A 134 12.65 -8.37 -2.61
CA ALA A 134 12.75 -7.25 -1.70
C ALA A 134 12.97 -7.63 -0.22
N ALA A 135 13.11 -8.92 0.06
CA ALA A 135 13.16 -9.49 1.41
C ALA A 135 11.97 -9.03 2.25
N GLU A 136 10.76 -9.17 1.70
CA GLU A 136 9.49 -8.77 2.33
C GLU A 136 8.77 -10.02 2.88
N PRO A 137 8.96 -10.34 4.17
CA PRO A 137 8.45 -11.58 4.76
C PRO A 137 6.92 -11.63 4.80
N GLN A 138 6.24 -10.49 4.78
CA GLN A 138 4.79 -10.42 4.89
C GLN A 138 4.08 -11.19 3.75
N TYR A 139 4.65 -11.25 2.56
CA TYR A 139 4.06 -11.96 1.41
C TYR A 139 4.33 -13.48 1.42
N LYS A 140 5.29 -13.95 2.22
CA LYS A 140 5.79 -15.34 2.17
C LYS A 140 4.72 -16.38 2.58
N LYS A 141 3.83 -16.02 3.50
CA LYS A 141 2.84 -16.93 4.09
C LYS A 141 1.41 -16.70 3.56
N MET A 142 1.26 -15.94 2.47
CA MET A 142 -0.05 -15.71 1.86
C MET A 142 -0.44 -16.90 0.98
N THR A 143 -1.62 -17.44 1.21
CA THR A 143 -2.26 -18.37 0.26
C THR A 143 -2.71 -17.56 -0.94
N PRO A 144 -2.22 -17.83 -2.17
CA PRO A 144 -2.63 -17.07 -3.34
C PRO A 144 -4.14 -17.19 -3.59
N CYS A 145 -4.80 -16.06 -3.80
CA CYS A 145 -6.16 -15.98 -4.31
C CYS A 145 -6.31 -14.75 -5.21
N VAL A 146 -7.36 -14.74 -6.02
CA VAL A 146 -7.76 -13.56 -6.80
C VAL A 146 -9.09 -13.07 -6.25
N ILE A 147 -9.21 -11.76 -6.09
CA ILE A 147 -10.45 -11.09 -5.68
C ILE A 147 -11.00 -10.23 -6.81
N ALA A 148 -12.32 -10.12 -6.89
CA ALA A 148 -13.02 -9.11 -7.68
C ALA A 148 -13.65 -8.09 -6.74
N GLU A 149 -13.29 -6.82 -6.90
CA GLU A 149 -13.84 -5.72 -6.11
C GLU A 149 -14.57 -4.71 -7.01
N GLU A 150 -15.41 -3.88 -6.39
CA GLU A 150 -15.99 -2.70 -7.00
C GLU A 150 -14.93 -1.80 -7.62
N LEU A 151 -15.15 -1.45 -8.90
CA LEU A 151 -14.34 -0.47 -9.60
C LEU A 151 -14.81 0.93 -9.16
N LEU A 152 -14.06 1.56 -8.27
CA LEU A 152 -14.38 2.91 -7.80
C LEU A 152 -14.32 3.92 -8.96
N PRO A 153 -15.30 4.83 -9.07
CA PRO A 153 -15.31 5.82 -10.13
C PRO A 153 -14.20 6.84 -9.93
N LEU A 154 -13.67 7.36 -11.04
CA LEU A 154 -12.77 8.49 -11.01
C LEU A 154 -13.55 9.78 -10.76
N GLU A 155 -12.93 10.73 -10.04
CA GLU A 155 -13.49 12.06 -9.93
C GLU A 155 -13.47 12.78 -11.28
N LYS A 156 -14.41 13.71 -11.48
CA LYS A 156 -14.57 14.40 -12.75
C LYS A 156 -13.29 15.16 -13.12
N GLY A 157 -12.66 14.75 -14.21
CA GLY A 157 -11.42 15.36 -14.72
C GLY A 157 -10.13 14.77 -14.14
N GLY A 158 -10.21 13.84 -13.17
CA GLY A 158 -9.05 13.12 -12.65
C GLY A 158 -8.64 11.97 -13.56
N LYS A 159 -7.32 11.74 -13.69
CA LYS A 159 -6.80 10.60 -14.47
C LYS A 159 -6.74 9.30 -13.66
N SER A 160 -6.70 9.40 -12.33
CA SER A 160 -6.65 8.26 -11.40
C SER A 160 -7.42 8.58 -10.13
N LEU A 161 -7.64 7.56 -9.29
CA LEU A 161 -8.01 7.81 -7.89
C LEU A 161 -6.89 8.58 -7.19
N VAL A 162 -7.26 9.38 -6.20
CA VAL A 162 -6.31 9.99 -5.28
C VAL A 162 -6.06 9.02 -4.14
N ASP A 163 -4.83 8.53 -4.02
CA ASP A 163 -4.41 7.79 -2.82
C ASP A 163 -4.06 8.79 -1.72
N TYR A 164 -4.76 8.74 -0.59
CA TYR A 164 -4.40 9.46 0.64
C TYR A 164 -3.60 8.52 1.54
N LYS A 165 -2.28 8.62 1.49
CA LYS A 165 -1.37 7.71 2.18
C LYS A 165 -0.94 8.31 3.51
N ILE A 166 -1.62 7.91 4.57
CA ILE A 166 -1.46 8.45 5.92
C ILE A 166 -0.35 7.67 6.62
N TRP A 167 0.74 8.35 6.93
CA TRP A 167 1.81 7.77 7.77
C TRP A 167 1.37 7.78 9.23
N CYS A 168 1.46 6.61 9.86
CA CYS A 168 1.18 6.44 11.27
C CYS A 168 2.41 5.88 12.00
N PHE A 169 2.73 6.45 13.16
CA PHE A 169 3.80 6.00 14.04
C PHE A 169 3.24 5.76 15.44
N ASN A 170 3.59 4.61 16.03
CA ASN A 170 3.12 4.19 17.35
C ASN A 170 1.59 4.30 17.50
N GLY A 171 0.88 3.88 16.46
CA GLY A 171 -0.58 3.95 16.40
C GLY A 171 -1.20 5.32 16.12
N LYS A 172 -0.42 6.38 15.83
CA LYS A 172 -0.92 7.74 15.63
C LYS A 172 -0.60 8.29 14.24
N PRO A 173 -1.57 8.92 13.53
CA PRO A 173 -1.29 9.65 12.28
C PRO A 173 -0.25 10.74 12.48
N TYR A 174 0.56 11.00 11.45
CA TYR A 174 1.64 11.99 11.47
C TYR A 174 1.62 12.94 10.28
N CYS A 175 1.58 12.40 9.05
CA CYS A 175 1.48 13.20 7.83
C CYS A 175 0.76 12.41 6.73
N ILE A 176 0.40 13.11 5.65
CA ILE A 176 -0.38 12.54 4.54
C ILE A 176 0.39 12.76 3.25
N TRP A 177 0.64 11.70 2.50
CA TRP A 177 1.21 11.76 1.17
C TRP A 177 0.12 11.48 0.14
N THR A 178 -0.28 12.49 -0.61
CA THR A 178 -1.28 12.34 -1.67
C THR A 178 -0.60 11.90 -2.95
N CYS A 179 -1.18 10.93 -3.64
CA CYS A 179 -0.77 10.52 -4.99
C CYS A 179 -1.97 10.64 -5.92
N SER A 180 -1.90 11.53 -6.91
CA SER A 180 -2.96 11.80 -7.88
C SER A 180 -2.43 11.73 -9.32
N ASP A 181 -3.36 11.78 -10.27
CA ASP A 181 -3.10 11.89 -11.71
C ASP A 181 -2.00 10.95 -12.23
N ARG A 182 -2.04 9.70 -11.75
CA ARG A 182 -1.11 8.65 -12.16
C ARG A 182 -1.34 8.29 -13.62
N ASP A 183 -0.30 8.47 -14.43
CA ASP A 183 -0.27 8.11 -15.84
C ASP A 183 1.06 7.42 -16.20
N ASN A 184 1.27 7.14 -17.50
CA ASN A 184 2.51 6.52 -17.98
C ASN A 184 3.75 7.40 -17.75
N ASN A 185 3.56 8.69 -17.44
CA ASN A 185 4.63 9.67 -17.28
C ASN A 185 4.92 9.97 -15.80
N GLY A 186 4.31 9.26 -14.84
CA GLY A 186 4.55 9.45 -13.41
C GLY A 186 3.26 9.65 -12.60
N THR A 187 3.42 10.15 -11.38
CA THR A 187 2.35 10.43 -10.42
C THR A 187 2.58 11.83 -9.86
N GLU A 188 1.52 12.62 -9.73
CA GLU A 188 1.57 13.89 -9.01
C GLU A 188 1.49 13.62 -7.51
N VAL A 189 2.39 14.24 -6.76
CA VAL A 189 2.49 14.01 -5.31
C VAL A 189 2.63 15.30 -4.53
N MET A 190 2.12 15.29 -3.31
CA MET A 190 2.29 16.36 -2.33
C MET A 190 2.19 15.76 -0.94
N THR A 191 2.97 16.28 0.00
CA THR A 191 2.85 15.90 1.42
C THR A 191 2.11 17.01 2.17
N TYR A 192 1.26 16.62 3.10
CA TYR A 192 0.52 17.52 3.98
C TYR A 192 0.74 17.14 5.44
N ASP A 193 0.71 18.12 6.33
CA ASP A 193 0.50 17.85 7.76
C ASP A 193 -0.97 17.47 8.03
N LEU A 194 -1.29 17.20 9.30
CA LEU A 194 -2.64 16.79 9.70
C LEU A 194 -3.66 17.94 9.61
N ASP A 195 -3.21 19.19 9.57
CA ASP A 195 -4.06 20.37 9.39
C ASP A 195 -4.38 20.66 7.92
N TRP A 196 -3.80 19.87 7.00
CA TRP A 196 -3.87 20.01 5.54
C TRP A 196 -3.03 21.16 4.98
N LYS A 197 -1.94 21.52 5.67
CA LYS A 197 -0.94 22.45 5.13
C LYS A 197 0.03 21.70 4.21
N PRO A 198 0.22 22.14 2.96
CA PRO A 198 1.17 21.49 2.06
C PRO A 198 2.61 21.69 2.55
N MET A 199 3.43 20.66 2.37
CA MET A 199 4.86 20.61 2.72
C MET A 199 5.68 20.16 1.49
N PRO A 200 5.72 20.94 0.39
CA PRO A 200 6.53 20.58 -0.77
C PRO A 200 8.02 20.49 -0.45
N GLU A 201 8.51 21.21 0.56
CA GLU A 201 9.91 21.25 0.98
C GLU A 201 10.44 19.92 1.52
N VAL A 202 9.55 19.00 1.94
CA VAL A 202 9.95 17.66 2.39
C VAL A 202 9.92 16.63 1.26
N CYS A 203 9.36 16.99 0.10
CA CYS A 203 9.22 16.11 -1.05
C CYS A 203 10.46 16.18 -1.95
N VAL A 204 10.83 15.04 -2.54
CA VAL A 204 11.82 14.98 -3.62
C VAL A 204 11.07 14.71 -4.91
N PHE A 205 11.06 15.70 -5.81
CA PHE A 205 10.36 15.59 -7.09
C PHE A 205 11.28 15.12 -8.21
N ASP A 206 10.77 14.22 -9.05
CA ASP A 206 11.43 13.73 -10.26
C ASP A 206 10.39 13.36 -11.34
N SER A 207 10.81 12.68 -12.40
CA SER A 207 9.88 12.23 -13.46
C SER A 207 8.85 11.21 -12.99
N ARG A 208 9.12 10.44 -11.93
CA ARG A 208 8.20 9.47 -11.34
C ARG A 208 7.23 10.15 -10.38
N TYR A 209 7.73 11.11 -9.60
CA TYR A 209 6.99 11.84 -8.58
C TYR A 209 7.03 13.34 -8.89
N ARG A 210 6.07 13.80 -9.68
CA ARG A 210 5.96 15.21 -10.07
C ARG A 210 5.32 15.99 -8.94
N GLU A 211 5.67 17.28 -8.82
CA GLU A 211 4.98 18.17 -7.89
C GLU A 211 3.51 18.31 -8.29
N GLY A 212 2.61 17.87 -7.40
CA GLY A 212 1.17 17.99 -7.59
C GLY A 212 0.67 19.36 -7.15
N LYS A 213 -0.47 19.78 -7.71
CA LYS A 213 -1.16 21.00 -7.23
C LYS A 213 -1.66 20.81 -5.80
N VAL A 214 -1.72 21.90 -5.04
CA VAL A 214 -2.36 21.90 -3.72
C VAL A 214 -3.82 21.48 -3.87
N MET A 215 -4.18 20.39 -3.20
CA MET A 215 -5.50 19.80 -3.24
C MET A 215 -6.42 20.48 -2.23
N VAL A 216 -7.72 20.52 -2.55
CA VAL A 216 -8.75 20.96 -1.61
C VAL A 216 -8.80 19.98 -0.43
N LYS A 217 -8.87 20.53 0.80
CA LYS A 217 -8.99 19.73 2.02
C LYS A 217 -10.24 18.84 1.95
N PRO A 218 -10.10 17.51 2.13
CA PRO A 218 -11.24 16.63 2.29
C PRO A 218 -12.15 17.08 3.43
N GLN A 219 -13.46 17.19 3.17
CA GLN A 219 -14.42 17.58 4.22
C GLN A 219 -14.44 16.59 5.39
N ASN A 220 -14.20 15.31 5.09
CA ASN A 220 -14.13 14.18 6.01
C ASN A 220 -12.69 13.80 6.41
N LEU A 221 -11.72 14.73 6.34
CA LEU A 221 -10.33 14.45 6.72
C LEU A 221 -10.21 13.87 8.14
N ASN A 222 -10.93 14.42 9.11
CA ASN A 222 -10.87 13.95 10.50
C ASN A 222 -11.35 12.50 10.65
N GLU A 223 -12.34 12.10 9.84
CA GLU A 223 -12.82 10.72 9.79
C GLU A 223 -11.74 9.80 9.19
N MET A 224 -11.09 10.22 8.10
CA MET A 224 -9.95 9.49 7.52
C MET A 224 -8.81 9.28 8.52
N LEU A 225 -8.48 10.32 9.30
CA LEU A 225 -7.45 10.23 10.36
C LEU A 225 -7.86 9.27 11.48
N THR A 226 -9.13 9.27 11.87
CA THR A 226 -9.68 8.35 12.89
C THR A 226 -9.62 6.90 12.42
N VAL A 227 -9.99 6.64 11.16
CA VAL A 227 -9.85 5.31 10.53
C VAL A 227 -8.39 4.86 10.53
N ALA A 228 -7.48 5.74 10.12
CA ALA A 228 -6.05 5.44 10.08
C ALA A 228 -5.48 5.15 11.47
N GLU A 229 -5.85 5.94 12.48
CA GLU A 229 -5.45 5.74 13.88
C GLU A 229 -5.91 4.38 14.43
N CYS A 230 -7.18 4.05 14.20
CA CYS A 230 -7.76 2.77 14.65
C CYS A 230 -7.03 1.56 14.05
N LEU A 231 -6.77 1.59 12.74
CA LEU A 231 -6.06 0.52 12.04
C LEU A 231 -4.56 0.47 12.40
N ALA A 232 -3.95 1.62 12.67
CA ALA A 232 -2.53 1.75 12.98
C ALA A 232 -2.18 1.37 14.41
N LYS A 233 -3.15 1.38 15.33
CA LYS A 233 -2.97 1.17 16.78
C LYS A 233 -1.94 0.10 17.19
N PRO A 234 -1.80 -1.05 16.53
CA PRO A 234 -0.86 -2.08 16.96
C PRO A 234 0.56 -1.96 16.39
N PHE A 235 0.83 -0.96 15.57
CA PHE A 235 2.03 -0.91 14.75
C PHE A 235 2.94 0.26 15.15
N PRO A 236 4.26 0.02 15.30
CA PRO A 236 5.24 1.09 15.53
C PRO A 236 5.35 2.03 14.33
N GLU A 237 5.18 1.48 13.13
CA GLU A 237 5.19 2.18 11.86
C GLU A 237 4.26 1.45 10.91
N VAL A 238 3.42 2.22 10.21
CA VAL A 238 2.60 1.74 9.11
C VAL A 238 2.08 2.90 8.29
N ARG A 239 1.87 2.69 6.99
CA ARG A 239 1.17 3.63 6.11
C ARG A 239 -0.23 3.09 5.78
N LEU A 240 -1.26 3.90 6.02
CA LEU A 240 -2.64 3.57 5.73
C LEU A 240 -3.07 4.33 4.48
N ASP A 241 -3.44 3.57 3.46
CA ASP A 241 -3.86 4.14 2.18
C ASP A 241 -5.38 4.12 2.12
N LEU A 242 -5.97 5.30 2.01
CA LEU A 242 -7.41 5.50 1.88
C LEU A 242 -7.73 6.19 0.54
N TYR A 243 -8.93 5.96 0.05
CA TYR A 243 -9.55 6.75 -1.01
C TYR A 243 -10.65 7.61 -0.42
N ASN A 244 -10.90 8.75 -1.04
CA ASN A 244 -12.08 9.56 -0.81
C ASN A 244 -12.70 9.88 -2.16
N VAL A 245 -13.90 9.35 -2.42
CA VAL A 245 -14.58 9.48 -3.70
C VAL A 245 -15.98 10.03 -3.44
N ASN A 246 -16.23 11.26 -3.89
CA ASN A 246 -17.50 11.96 -3.68
C ASN A 246 -17.93 11.99 -2.20
N GLY A 247 -16.98 12.21 -1.29
CA GLY A 247 -17.23 12.28 0.16
C GLY A 247 -17.38 10.94 0.87
N LYS A 248 -17.24 9.81 0.16
CA LYS A 248 -17.21 8.47 0.75
C LYS A 248 -15.77 7.96 0.86
N ILE A 249 -15.40 7.53 2.07
CA ILE A 249 -14.08 6.97 2.37
C ILE A 249 -14.08 5.48 2.01
N TYR A 250 -12.99 5.02 1.39
CA TYR A 250 -12.74 3.61 1.15
C TYR A 250 -11.36 3.23 1.66
N PHE A 251 -11.28 2.07 2.32
CA PHE A 251 -10.03 1.41 2.66
C PHE A 251 -9.31 0.93 1.39
N GLY A 252 -8.03 1.29 1.25
CA GLY A 252 -7.17 0.86 0.14
C GLY A 252 -6.20 -0.24 0.55
N GLU A 253 -5.19 0.09 1.34
CA GLU A 253 -4.18 -0.86 1.80
C GLU A 253 -3.54 -0.48 3.16
N ILE A 254 -2.91 -1.47 3.79
CA ILE A 254 -2.00 -1.28 4.94
C ILE A 254 -0.59 -1.65 4.47
N THR A 255 0.34 -0.69 4.51
CA THR A 255 1.67 -0.83 3.91
C THR A 255 2.77 -0.66 4.95
N PHE A 256 3.51 -1.74 5.21
CA PHE A 256 4.60 -1.80 6.19
C PHE A 256 5.99 -1.57 5.59
N THR A 257 6.11 -1.68 4.27
CA THR A 257 7.40 -1.64 3.57
C THR A 257 7.30 -0.76 2.33
N SER A 258 6.97 0.52 2.51
CA SER A 258 6.93 1.49 1.42
C SER A 258 8.24 1.47 0.61
N LEU A 259 8.15 1.21 -0.70
CA LEU A 259 9.28 0.94 -1.59
C LEU A 259 10.29 -0.09 -1.04
N GLY A 260 9.82 -1.08 -0.28
CA GLY A 260 10.65 -2.11 0.36
C GLY A 260 11.53 -1.60 1.51
N GLY A 261 11.25 -0.40 2.05
CA GLY A 261 12.10 0.32 3.02
C GLY A 261 13.20 1.12 2.33
N MET A 262 12.94 1.63 1.13
CA MET A 262 13.91 2.36 0.32
C MET A 262 13.29 3.59 -0.33
N MET A 263 12.58 4.40 0.45
CA MET A 263 11.96 5.63 -0.04
C MET A 263 13.01 6.67 -0.41
N ASP A 264 12.87 7.26 -1.59
CA ASP A 264 13.69 8.34 -2.13
C ASP A 264 12.86 9.57 -2.52
N PHE A 265 11.56 9.56 -2.23
CA PHE A 265 10.63 10.66 -2.52
C PHE A 265 10.47 11.66 -1.36
N TYR A 266 11.25 11.47 -0.29
CA TYR A 266 11.36 12.41 0.84
C TYR A 266 12.79 12.87 1.02
N THR A 267 12.97 14.10 1.52
CA THR A 267 14.30 14.61 1.86
C THR A 267 14.94 13.78 2.98
N PRO A 268 16.27 13.65 3.01
CA PRO A 268 16.98 12.95 4.08
C PRO A 268 16.62 13.46 5.48
N GLU A 269 16.44 14.78 5.63
CA GLU A 269 16.07 15.43 6.88
C GLU A 269 14.68 15.00 7.35
N PHE A 270 13.72 14.91 6.42
CA PHE A 270 12.37 14.48 6.76
C PHE A 270 12.31 12.98 7.07
N LEU A 271 13.05 12.14 6.33
CA LEU A 271 13.20 10.71 6.66
C LEU A 271 13.81 10.52 8.05
N LEU A 272 14.78 11.34 8.44
CA LEU A 272 15.36 11.32 9.79
C LEU A 272 14.34 11.75 10.85
N LYS A 273 13.56 12.81 10.58
CA LYS A 273 12.50 13.27 11.47
C LYS A 273 11.45 12.18 11.70
N MET A 274 10.94 11.57 10.62
CA MET A 274 9.97 10.48 10.72
C MET A 274 10.55 9.25 11.42
N GLY A 275 11.81 8.90 11.14
CA GLY A 275 12.49 7.79 11.82
C GLY A 275 12.60 8.00 13.34
N GLY A 276 12.72 9.26 13.80
CA GLY A 276 12.71 9.63 15.21
C GLY A 276 11.35 9.46 15.90
N MET A 277 10.25 9.35 15.13
CA MET A 277 8.91 9.11 15.67
C MET A 277 8.64 7.63 15.95
N VAL A 278 9.39 6.72 15.33
CA VAL A 278 9.16 5.26 15.43
C VAL A 278 9.78 4.72 16.71
N ASP A 279 8.95 4.20 17.62
CA ASP A 279 9.41 3.45 18.79
C ASP A 279 9.56 1.96 18.44
N LEU A 280 10.79 1.45 18.46
CA LEU A 280 11.07 0.04 18.16
C LEU A 280 10.65 -0.91 19.30
N ASN A 281 10.38 -0.39 20.49
CA ASN A 281 9.87 -1.15 21.62
C ASN A 281 8.35 -0.97 21.81
N TYR A 282 7.69 -0.36 20.83
CA TYR A 282 6.25 -0.13 20.88
C TYR A 282 5.51 -1.45 21.11
N SER A 283 4.75 -1.48 22.19
CA SER A 283 3.88 -2.58 22.57
C SER A 283 2.55 -2.00 23.02
N MET A 284 1.47 -2.71 22.71
CA MET A 284 0.11 -2.39 23.14
C MET A 284 -0.33 -3.31 24.27
#